data_AF-A0A452XXM9-F1
#
_entry.id   AF-A0A452XXM9-F1
#
_cell.length_a   1.000
_cell.length_b   1.000
_cell.length_c   1.000
_cell.angle_alpha   90.00
_cell.angle_beta   90.00
_cell.angle_gamma   90.00
#
_symmetry.space_group_name_H-M   'P 1'
#
loop_
_entity.id
_entity.type
_entity.pdbx_description
1 polymer ?
#
loop_
_entity_poly.entity_id
_entity_poly.type
_entity_poly.pdbx_seq_one_letter_code
_entity_poly.pdbx_strand_id
1 'polypeptide(L)'
;AIVAQVNHAIGAEGIISMECKEVVSQYGEIILELLIAQTQPQKVCSQIGLCLFDGTHSVSNGIESVVGKENVGSDVMCTACEMAVVWIENQLRENKTKELILQYANQLCERLPSPNGESTVSCHEMSKMPNLAFTIANKTFVLTPEQVLFRLQRTS
;
A
#
# COMPACT_ATOMS: atom_id res chain seq x y z
N ALA A 1 -2.27 0.91 -2.05
CA ALA A 1 -0.80 0.97 -1.91
C ALA A 1 -0.28 2.35 -1.46
N ILE A 2 -0.40 3.43 -2.25
CA ILE A 2 0.28 4.72 -1.99
C ILE A 2 -0.19 5.41 -0.70
N VAL A 3 -1.49 5.42 -0.43
CA VAL A 3 -2.06 6.09 0.75
C VAL A 3 -1.45 5.59 2.06
N ALA A 4 -1.15 4.29 2.18
CA ALA A 4 -0.50 3.75 3.37
C ALA A 4 0.91 4.33 3.59
N GLN A 5 1.66 4.57 2.52
CA GLN A 5 2.97 5.22 2.59
C GLN A 5 2.85 6.68 3.05
N VAL A 6 1.84 7.39 2.54
CA VAL A 6 1.53 8.76 2.98
C VAL A 6 1.16 8.76 4.45
N ASN A 7 0.21 7.90 4.87
CA ASN A 7 -0.21 7.75 6.26
C ASN A 7 0.97 7.43 7.19
N HIS A 8 1.87 6.56 6.76
CA HIS A 8 3.10 6.27 7.49
C HIS A 8 3.99 7.52 7.64
N ALA A 9 4.26 8.22 6.53
CA ALA A 9 5.14 9.39 6.50
C ALA A 9 4.62 10.59 7.31
N ILE A 10 3.31 10.81 7.32
CA ILE A 10 2.69 11.93 8.08
C ILE A 10 2.26 11.53 9.49
N GLY A 11 2.49 10.28 9.91
CA GLY A 11 2.07 9.82 11.23
C GLY A 11 0.55 9.68 11.40
N ALA A 12 -0.19 9.46 10.31
CA ALA A 12 -1.63 9.22 10.38
C ALA A 12 -1.93 7.85 10.98
N GLU A 13 -3.00 7.79 11.77
CA GLU A 13 -3.61 6.56 12.23
C GLU A 13 -4.19 5.81 11.03
N GLY A 14 -4.06 4.49 11.04
CA GLY A 14 -4.63 3.61 10.04
C GLY A 14 -5.25 2.38 10.68
N ILE A 15 -5.81 1.52 9.84
CA ILE A 15 -6.39 0.24 10.26
C ILE A 15 -5.36 -0.86 10.02
N ILE A 16 -5.32 -1.81 10.96
CA ILE A 16 -4.50 -3.01 10.86
C ILE A 16 -5.21 -4.01 9.95
N SER A 17 -4.57 -4.43 8.86
CA SER A 17 -5.04 -5.57 8.06
C SER A 17 -4.25 -6.83 8.39
N MET A 18 -4.98 -7.87 8.80
CA MET A 18 -4.40 -9.17 9.10
C MET A 18 -3.95 -9.89 7.83
N GLU A 19 -4.68 -9.71 6.73
CA GLU A 19 -4.36 -10.27 5.41
C GLU A 19 -3.06 -9.68 4.88
N CYS A 20 -2.85 -8.36 5.06
CA CYS A 20 -1.59 -7.70 4.76
C CYS A 20 -0.45 -8.26 5.60
N LYS A 21 -0.65 -8.36 6.92
CA LYS A 21 0.35 -8.94 7.84
C LYS A 21 0.72 -10.36 7.42
N GLU A 22 -0.27 -11.16 7.06
CA GLU A 22 -0.08 -12.54 6.62
C GLU A 22 0.73 -12.61 5.32
N VAL A 23 0.37 -11.80 4.33
CA VAL A 23 1.10 -11.76 3.06
C VAL A 23 2.56 -11.33 3.25
N VAL A 24 2.81 -10.28 4.04
CA VAL A 24 4.17 -9.83 4.32
C VAL A 24 4.96 -10.89 5.10
N SER A 25 4.32 -11.55 6.07
CA SER A 25 4.96 -12.58 6.90
C SER A 25 5.28 -13.85 6.12
N GLN A 26 4.34 -14.36 5.32
CA GLN A 26 4.51 -15.64 4.61
C GLN A 26 5.23 -15.49 3.27
N TYR A 27 4.96 -14.41 2.53
CA TYR A 27 5.40 -14.26 1.14
C TYR A 27 6.37 -13.11 0.93
N GLY A 28 6.58 -12.23 1.91
CA GLY A 28 7.41 -11.03 1.75
C GLY A 28 8.84 -11.33 1.26
N GLU A 29 9.46 -12.40 1.77
CA GLU A 29 10.79 -12.84 1.32
C GLU A 29 10.77 -13.33 -0.13
N ILE A 30 9.80 -14.15 -0.50
CA ILE A 30 9.64 -14.66 -1.87
C ILE A 30 9.36 -13.50 -2.85
N ILE A 31 8.52 -12.55 -2.45
CA ILE A 31 8.23 -11.34 -3.25
C ILE A 31 9.53 -10.56 -3.49
N LEU A 32 10.34 -10.34 -2.45
CA LEU A 32 11.62 -9.63 -2.56
C LEU A 32 12.59 -10.37 -3.50
N GLU A 33 12.72 -11.70 -3.36
CA GLU A 33 13.59 -12.51 -4.20
C GLU A 33 13.18 -12.48 -5.67
N LEU A 34 11.88 -12.58 -5.95
CA LEU A 34 11.35 -12.48 -7.32
C LEU A 34 11.63 -11.10 -7.92
N LEU A 35 11.49 -10.03 -7.14
CA LEU A 35 11.82 -8.67 -7.59
C LEU A 35 13.33 -8.49 -7.85
N ILE A 36 14.20 -9.06 -7.00
CA ILE A 36 15.66 -9.08 -7.22
C ILE A 36 16.00 -9.88 -8.49
N ALA A 37 15.29 -10.96 -8.76
CA ALA A 37 15.41 -11.76 -9.98
C ALA A 37 14.82 -11.06 -11.23
N GLN A 38 14.40 -9.80 -11.12
CA GLN A 38 13.82 -9.00 -12.20
C GLN A 38 12.51 -9.56 -12.76
N THR A 39 11.75 -10.30 -11.94
CA THR A 39 10.37 -10.62 -12.25
C THR A 39 9.55 -9.34 -12.36
N GLN A 40 8.73 -9.23 -13.41
CA GLN A 40 7.84 -8.08 -13.59
C GLN A 40 6.88 -7.99 -12.39
N PRO A 41 6.79 -6.84 -11.69
CA PRO A 41 5.97 -6.69 -10.49
C PRO A 41 4.53 -7.18 -10.64
N GLN A 42 3.91 -6.96 -11.81
CA GLN A 42 2.54 -7.35 -12.13
C GLN A 42 2.33 -8.88 -12.14
N LYS A 43 3.41 -9.66 -12.31
CA LYS A 43 3.37 -11.12 -12.39
C LYS A 43 3.73 -11.81 -11.07
N VAL A 44 4.25 -11.08 -10.09
CA VAL A 44 4.73 -11.68 -8.84
C VAL A 44 3.59 -12.39 -8.12
N CYS A 45 2.46 -11.72 -7.94
CA CYS A 45 1.34 -12.26 -7.16
C CYS A 45 0.63 -13.45 -7.83
N SER A 46 0.61 -13.52 -9.17
CA SER A 46 0.10 -14.70 -9.88
C SER A 46 1.10 -15.86 -9.87
N GLN A 47 2.41 -15.59 -9.95
CA GLN A 47 3.45 -16.61 -9.86
C GLN A 47 3.46 -17.33 -8.51
N ILE A 48 3.18 -16.62 -7.41
CA ILE A 48 3.08 -17.22 -6.07
C ILE A 48 1.67 -17.75 -5.75
N GLY A 49 0.72 -17.65 -6.71
CA GLY A 49 -0.62 -18.22 -6.60
C GLY A 49 -1.62 -17.42 -5.76
N LEU A 50 -1.32 -16.17 -5.40
CA LEU A 50 -2.24 -15.31 -4.66
C LEU A 50 -3.24 -14.58 -5.57
N CYS A 51 -2.90 -14.38 -6.84
CA CYS A 51 -3.78 -13.81 -7.86
C CYS A 51 -4.04 -14.80 -8.99
N LEU A 52 -5.27 -14.81 -9.53
CA LEU A 52 -5.65 -15.66 -10.66
C LEU A 52 -5.09 -15.17 -12.00
N PHE A 53 -4.88 -13.86 -12.14
CA PHE A 53 -4.45 -13.21 -13.37
C PHE A 53 -3.13 -12.46 -13.16
N ASP A 54 -2.34 -12.31 -14.23
CA ASP A 54 -1.00 -11.73 -14.22
C ASP A 54 -0.96 -10.23 -14.56
N GLY A 55 -2.08 -9.53 -14.35
CA GLY A 55 -2.21 -8.10 -14.60
C GLY A 55 -2.31 -7.69 -16.08
N THR A 56 -2.30 -8.62 -17.03
CA THR A 56 -2.41 -8.33 -18.48
C THR A 56 -3.85 -8.04 -18.95
N HIS A 57 -4.85 -8.34 -18.13
CA HIS A 57 -6.26 -8.00 -18.35
C HIS A 57 -6.74 -7.00 -17.29
N SER A 58 -6.49 -5.72 -17.52
CA SER A 58 -7.11 -4.65 -16.72
C SER A 58 -8.51 -4.33 -17.25
N VAL A 59 -9.57 -4.89 -16.66
CA VAL A 59 -10.88 -4.22 -16.62
C VAL A 59 -11.54 -4.44 -15.25
N SER A 60 -11.59 -3.32 -14.54
CA SER A 60 -12.37 -2.93 -13.36
C SER A 60 -13.75 -3.60 -13.20
N ASN A 61 -14.12 -3.81 -11.93
CA ASN A 61 -15.48 -3.78 -11.34
C ASN A 61 -16.68 -3.93 -12.29
N GLY A 62 -17.45 -5.02 -12.14
CA GLY A 62 -18.89 -4.98 -12.43
C GLY A 62 -19.50 -6.10 -13.27
N ILE A 63 -18.83 -7.24 -13.49
CA ILE A 63 -19.52 -8.42 -14.01
C ILE A 63 -19.53 -9.47 -12.92
N GLU A 64 -20.69 -9.60 -12.27
CA GLU A 64 -21.04 -10.74 -11.43
C GLU A 64 -20.86 -12.01 -12.28
N SER A 65 -19.72 -12.68 -12.10
CA SER A 65 -19.51 -14.00 -12.68
C SER A 65 -20.56 -14.92 -12.07
N VAL A 66 -21.51 -15.35 -12.90
CA VAL A 66 -22.58 -16.31 -12.56
C VAL A 66 -22.06 -17.73 -12.28
N VAL A 67 -20.81 -17.85 -11.83
CA VAL A 67 -20.20 -19.09 -11.36
C VAL A 67 -19.83 -18.92 -9.89
N GLY A 68 -20.79 -19.32 -9.04
CA GLY A 68 -20.70 -19.68 -7.62
C GLY A 68 -19.56 -19.10 -6.76
N LYS A 69 -19.94 -18.22 -5.83
CA LYS A 69 -19.56 -18.20 -4.40
C LYS A 69 -18.29 -18.97 -3.95
N GLU A 70 -17.13 -18.74 -4.54
CA GLU A 70 -15.85 -19.15 -3.96
C GLU A 70 -14.84 -18.06 -4.33
N ASN A 71 -14.03 -17.60 -3.37
CA ASN A 71 -12.85 -16.74 -3.56
C ASN A 71 -12.90 -15.24 -3.21
N VAL A 72 -13.86 -14.75 -2.41
CA VAL A 72 -13.73 -13.40 -1.79
C VAL A 72 -12.43 -13.30 -0.98
N GLY A 73 -12.01 -14.39 -0.32
CA GLY A 73 -10.74 -14.47 0.39
C GLY A 73 -9.51 -14.41 -0.52
N SER A 74 -9.57 -14.92 -1.75
CA SER A 74 -8.44 -14.84 -2.67
C SER A 74 -8.27 -13.43 -3.24
N ASP A 75 -9.36 -12.70 -3.45
CA ASP A 75 -9.33 -11.32 -3.96
C ASP A 75 -8.68 -10.36 -2.96
N VAL A 76 -9.00 -10.54 -1.66
CA VAL A 76 -8.36 -9.76 -0.58
C VAL A 76 -6.87 -10.10 -0.45
N MET A 77 -6.50 -11.38 -0.52
CA MET A 77 -5.09 -11.80 -0.48
C MET A 77 -4.31 -11.36 -1.73
N CYS A 78 -4.94 -11.38 -2.90
CA CYS A 78 -4.38 -10.84 -4.14
C CYS A 78 -4.08 -9.34 -3.99
N THR A 79 -5.06 -8.56 -3.53
CA THR A 79 -4.91 -7.12 -3.30
C THR A 79 -3.80 -6.84 -2.27
N ALA A 80 -3.74 -7.59 -1.18
CA ALA A 80 -2.68 -7.49 -0.18
C ALA A 80 -1.29 -7.79 -0.76
N CYS A 81 -1.18 -8.79 -1.63
CA CYS A 81 0.04 -9.09 -2.37
C CYS A 81 0.46 -7.95 -3.29
N GLU A 82 -0.44 -7.43 -4.12
CA GLU A 82 -0.12 -6.35 -5.05
C GLU A 82 0.36 -5.11 -4.30
N MET A 83 -0.24 -4.80 -3.14
CA MET A 83 0.25 -3.74 -2.26
C MET A 83 1.66 -4.01 -1.74
N ALA A 84 1.92 -5.23 -1.23
CA ALA A 84 3.22 -5.63 -0.73
C ALA A 84 4.30 -5.55 -1.82
N VAL A 85 4.01 -6.01 -3.04
CA VAL A 85 4.91 -5.91 -4.20
C VAL A 85 5.32 -4.46 -4.45
N VAL A 86 4.37 -3.53 -4.54
CA VAL A 86 4.67 -2.10 -4.76
C VAL A 86 5.53 -1.52 -3.65
N TRP A 87 5.24 -1.88 -2.39
CA TRP A 87 6.00 -1.36 -1.25
C TRP A 87 7.42 -1.90 -1.19
N ILE A 88 7.59 -3.22 -1.40
CA ILE A 88 8.89 -3.90 -1.43
C ILE A 88 9.72 -3.37 -2.59
N GLU A 89 9.16 -3.28 -3.80
CA GLU A 89 9.84 -2.70 -4.97
C GLU A 89 10.30 -1.28 -4.69
N ASN A 90 9.45 -0.46 -4.06
CA ASN A 90 9.82 0.91 -3.73
C ASN A 90 11.03 0.99 -2.80
N GLN A 91 11.08 0.16 -1.75
CA GLN A 91 12.22 0.13 -0.82
C GLN A 91 13.46 -0.53 -1.43
N LEU A 92 13.29 -1.48 -2.34
CA LEU A 92 14.37 -2.09 -3.09
C LEU A 92 15.08 -1.05 -3.97
N ARG A 93 14.34 -0.16 -4.63
CA ARG A 93 14.93 0.97 -5.40
C ARG A 93 15.70 1.97 -4.53
N GLU A 94 15.39 2.05 -3.24
CA GLU A 94 16.13 2.85 -2.25
C GLU A 94 17.36 2.11 -1.71
N ASN A 95 17.69 0.91 -2.21
CA ASN A 95 18.83 0.09 -1.80
C ASN A 95 18.86 -0.23 -0.29
N LYS A 96 17.69 -0.47 0.32
CA LYS A 96 17.60 -0.86 1.74
C LYS A 96 17.94 -2.35 1.94
N THR A 97 18.28 -2.72 3.17
CA THR A 97 18.50 -4.13 3.51
C THR A 97 17.18 -4.90 3.52
N LYS A 98 17.24 -6.22 3.30
CA LYS A 98 16.08 -7.12 3.32
C LYS A 98 15.24 -6.91 4.58
N GLU A 99 15.88 -6.85 5.74
CA GLU A 99 15.20 -6.72 7.04
C GLU A 99 14.41 -5.41 7.12
N LEU A 100 15.00 -4.30 6.68
CA LEU A 100 14.35 -2.99 6.67
C LEU A 100 13.21 -2.93 5.66
N ILE A 101 13.35 -3.58 4.49
CA ILE A 101 12.30 -3.65 3.48
C ILE A 101 11.06 -4.38 4.02
N LEU A 102 11.26 -5.57 4.60
CA LEU A 102 10.17 -6.38 5.13
C LEU A 102 9.54 -5.73 6.36
N GLN A 103 10.35 -5.14 7.25
CA GLN A 103 9.86 -4.38 8.39
C GLN A 103 9.00 -3.19 7.94
N TYR A 104 9.43 -2.45 6.92
CA TYR A 104 8.69 -1.33 6.37
C TYR A 104 7.34 -1.77 5.80
N ALA A 105 7.31 -2.81 4.97
CA ALA A 105 6.07 -3.38 4.45
C ALA A 105 5.11 -3.81 5.58
N ASN A 106 5.65 -4.42 6.64
CA ASN A 106 4.87 -4.82 7.82
C ASN A 106 4.31 -3.63 8.60
N GLN A 107 5.03 -2.50 8.67
CA GLN A 107 4.54 -1.26 9.27
C GLN A 107 3.43 -0.61 8.44
N LEU A 108 3.49 -0.71 7.11
CA LEU A 108 2.44 -0.20 6.23
C LEU A 108 1.12 -0.95 6.39
N CYS A 109 1.16 -2.23 6.77
CA CYS A 109 -0.04 -3.00 7.12
C CYS A 109 -0.82 -2.44 8.33
N GLU A 110 -0.21 -1.57 9.14
CA GLU A 110 -0.85 -0.88 10.28
C GLU A 110 -1.32 0.53 9.91
N ARG A 111 -1.05 0.98 8.69
CA ARG A 111 -1.31 2.35 8.20
C ARG A 111 -2.27 2.38 7.02
N LEU A 112 -2.99 1.28 6.77
CA LEU A 112 -3.99 1.24 5.72
C LEU A 112 -5.10 2.27 5.99
N PRO A 113 -5.63 2.93 4.96
CA PRO A 113 -6.69 3.90 5.13
C PRO A 113 -7.95 3.24 5.70
N SER A 114 -8.68 3.98 6.52
CA SER A 114 -10.01 3.57 6.97
C SER A 114 -10.96 3.37 5.77
N PRO A 115 -11.90 2.40 5.80
CA PRO A 115 -12.94 2.24 4.78
C PRO A 115 -13.73 3.52 4.52
N ASN A 116 -13.85 4.38 5.54
CA ASN A 116 -14.55 5.67 5.43
C ASN A 116 -13.68 6.79 4.84
N GLY A 117 -12.44 6.49 4.43
CA GLY A 117 -11.53 7.41 3.75
C GLY A 117 -10.79 8.40 4.66
N GLU A 118 -11.18 8.50 5.93
CA GLU A 118 -10.58 9.42 6.89
C GLU A 118 -9.39 8.76 7.63
N SER A 119 -8.33 9.53 7.84
CA SER A 119 -7.18 9.14 8.67
C SER A 119 -6.81 10.33 9.54
N THR A 120 -6.75 10.10 10.84
CA THR A 120 -6.49 11.13 11.85
C THR A 120 -5.00 11.29 12.06
N VAL A 121 -4.55 12.54 12.24
CA VAL A 121 -3.15 12.88 12.54
C VAL A 121 -3.08 13.73 13.79
N SER A 122 -1.99 13.61 14.54
CA SER A 122 -1.74 14.50 15.68
C SER A 122 -1.37 15.90 15.21
N CYS A 123 -2.15 16.91 15.66
CA CYS A 123 -1.86 18.32 15.38
C CYS A 123 -0.49 18.77 15.91
N HIS A 124 0.04 18.10 16.94
CA HIS A 124 1.34 18.43 17.54
C HIS A 124 2.52 18.03 16.66
N GLU A 125 2.32 17.02 15.80
CA GLU A 125 3.36 16.47 14.93
C GLU A 125 3.35 17.11 13.54
N MET A 126 2.43 18.05 13.27
CA MET A 126 2.29 18.71 11.96
C MET A 126 3.60 19.34 11.48
N SER A 127 4.35 19.97 12.38
CA SER A 127 5.63 20.62 12.05
C SER A 127 6.72 19.64 11.61
N LYS A 128 6.55 18.34 11.86
CA LYS A 128 7.50 17.28 11.46
C LYS A 128 7.06 16.55 10.19
N MET A 129 5.87 16.85 9.68
CA MET A 129 5.34 16.17 8.50
C MET A 129 6.08 16.65 7.24
N PRO A 130 6.44 15.73 6.34
CA PRO A 130 7.05 16.10 5.08
C PRO A 130 6.03 16.78 4.16
N ASN A 131 6.52 17.68 3.30
CA ASN A 131 5.73 18.14 2.16
C ASN A 131 5.54 16.99 1.17
N LEU A 132 4.34 16.87 0.61
CA LEU A 132 4.04 15.93 -0.46
C LEU A 132 4.33 16.59 -1.80
N ALA A 133 5.00 15.88 -2.70
CA ALA A 133 5.29 16.38 -4.04
C ALA A 133 4.76 15.39 -5.09
N PHE A 134 4.11 15.91 -6.12
CA PHE A 134 3.67 15.11 -7.26
C PHE A 134 3.97 15.84 -8.57
N THR A 135 4.19 15.09 -9.65
CA THR A 135 4.61 15.65 -10.94
C THR A 135 3.54 15.39 -11.99
N ILE A 136 3.03 16.47 -12.62
CA ILE A 136 2.09 16.42 -13.75
C ILE A 136 2.70 17.15 -14.92
N ALA A 137 2.77 16.51 -16.09
CA ALA A 137 3.33 17.10 -17.31
C ALA A 137 4.70 17.78 -17.08
N ASN A 138 5.59 17.07 -16.39
CA ASN A 138 6.94 17.53 -16.01
C ASN A 138 7.00 18.77 -15.09
N LYS A 139 5.87 19.15 -14.47
CA LYS A 139 5.81 20.18 -13.44
C LYS A 139 5.56 19.54 -12.08
N THR A 140 6.40 19.87 -11.10
CA THR A 140 6.26 19.39 -9.73
C THR A 140 5.42 20.35 -8.91
N PHE A 141 4.40 19.82 -8.28
CA PHE A 141 3.50 20.51 -7.37
C PHE A 141 3.80 20.03 -5.96
N VAL A 142 4.01 20.97 -5.04
CA VAL A 142 4.30 20.71 -3.64
C VAL A 142 3.07 21.07 -2.82
N LEU A 143 2.61 20.13 -2.00
CA LEU A 143 1.55 20.29 -1.02
C LEU A 143 2.17 20.28 0.38
N THR A 144 1.92 21.35 1.12
CA THR A 144 2.32 21.48 2.53
C THR A 144 1.32 20.76 3.44
N PRO A 145 1.73 20.35 4.66
CA PRO A 145 0.82 19.77 5.66
C PRO A 145 -0.43 20.62 5.89
N GLU A 146 -0.31 21.95 5.87
CA GLU A 146 -1.42 22.89 6.03
C GLU A 146 -2.43 22.86 4.88
N GLN A 147 -2.02 22.44 3.68
CA GLN A 147 -2.89 22.35 2.51
C GLN A 147 -3.64 21.01 2.42
N VAL A 148 -3.12 19.96 3.05
CA VAL A 148 -3.68 18.59 2.94
C VAL A 148 -4.42 18.14 4.20
N LEU A 149 -4.21 18.81 5.34
CA LEU A 149 -4.85 18.47 6.60
C LEU A 149 -6.00 19.41 6.94
N PHE A 150 -7.12 18.81 7.32
CA PHE A 150 -8.26 19.53 7.89
C PHE A 150 -8.16 19.52 9.42
N ARG A 151 -8.24 20.69 10.05
CA ARG A 151 -8.31 20.80 11.51
C ARG A 151 -9.73 20.61 11.97
N LEU A 152 -9.97 19.57 12.76
CA LEU A 152 -11.23 19.38 13.46
C LEU A 152 -11.20 20.21 14.76
N GLN A 153 -11.93 21.33 14.79
CA GLN A 153 -12.23 22.02 16.04
C GLN A 153 -13.50 21.44 16.63
N ARG A 154 -13.45 20.92 17.86
CA ARG A 154 -14.67 20.72 18.64
C ARG A 154 -15.15 22.08 19.13
N THR A 155 -16.26 22.56 18.58
CA THR A 155 -17.07 23.59 19.23
C THR A 155 -17.65 22.97 20.50
N SER A 156 -17.16 23.40 21.65
CA SER A 156 -17.77 23.11 22.95
C SER A 156 -18.83 24.16 23.28
#